data_AF-A0A0F9QSA4-F1
#
_entry.id   AF-A0A0F9QSA4-F1
#
_cell.length_a   1.000
_cell.length_b   1.000
_cell.length_c   1.000
_cell.angle_alpha   90.00
_cell.angle_beta   90.00
_cell.angle_gamma   90.00
#
_symmetry.space_group_name_H-M   'P 1'
#
loop_
_entity.id
_entity.type
_entity.pdbx_description
1 polymer ?
#
loop_
_entity_poly.entity_id
_entity_poly.type
_entity_poly.pdbx_seq_one_letter_code
_entity_poly.pdbx_strand_id
1 'polypeptide(L)'
;MRLSILGRVVERGRELSILKRVIKRGGPGSGHFGHAGRDAADEVGGSLPAGKGGGKGKGEKHVGLTSARPGREEEETVLEDMLEFEALLKEIAGVSQVSVELGEGGWEGGSEPTWVISFDGDGDALSLIAKTAKKFNQDGVLIYEACKGAGCSPVVTWTFGGSISDKERDIVQNLMVARGIGGWTWYNDGNQKALRAVSVPQWGGDAKKHLSAADLITESFNTAGVSNSRKDFDATVTIMEKEGENSYDSYIEESGEEDE
;
A
#
# COMPACT_ATOMS: atom_id res chain seq x y z
N MET A 1 -28.43 -19.07 27.18
CA MET A 1 -28.44 -17.61 27.42
C MET A 1 -28.54 -16.91 26.07
N ARG A 2 -29.64 -16.19 25.79
CA ARG A 2 -29.81 -15.38 24.58
C ARG A 2 -29.41 -13.94 24.89
N LEU A 3 -28.24 -13.50 24.41
CA LEU A 3 -27.89 -12.08 24.39
C LEU A 3 -28.89 -11.35 23.50
N SER A 4 -29.61 -10.38 24.07
CA SER A 4 -30.68 -9.66 23.37
C SER A 4 -30.11 -8.80 22.25
N ILE A 5 -30.84 -8.72 21.14
CA ILE A 5 -30.53 -7.89 19.97
C ILE A 5 -30.28 -6.42 20.37
N LEU A 6 -30.90 -5.95 21.46
CA LEU A 6 -30.66 -4.62 22.02
C LEU A 6 -29.21 -4.40 22.51
N GLY A 7 -28.54 -5.42 23.04
CA GLY A 7 -27.15 -5.29 23.52
C GLY A 7 -26.18 -4.92 22.39
N ARG A 8 -26.34 -5.56 21.21
CA ARG A 8 -25.50 -5.31 20.03
C ARG A 8 -25.75 -3.94 19.39
N VAL A 9 -26.97 -3.39 19.51
CA VAL A 9 -27.31 -2.06 18.99
C VAL A 9 -26.68 -0.95 19.85
N VAL A 10 -26.60 -1.16 21.17
CA VAL A 10 -25.98 -0.19 22.10
C VAL A 10 -24.45 -0.16 21.97
N GLU A 11 -23.81 -1.29 21.68
CA GLU A 11 -22.36 -1.34 21.40
C GLU A 11 -21.97 -0.54 20.16
N ARG A 12 -22.67 -0.72 19.02
CA ARG A 12 -22.41 0.05 17.78
C ARG A 12 -22.61 1.56 17.94
N GLY A 13 -23.55 1.99 18.80
CA GLY A 13 -23.78 3.40 19.10
C GLY A 13 -22.64 4.06 19.88
N ARG A 14 -21.92 3.29 20.72
CA ARG A 14 -20.77 3.76 21.47
C ARG A 14 -19.50 3.88 20.62
N GLU A 15 -19.25 2.93 19.71
CA GLU A 15 -18.09 2.93 18.80
C GLU A 15 -18.06 4.19 17.91
N LEU A 16 -19.19 4.55 17.30
CA LEU A 16 -19.32 5.77 16.50
C LEU A 16 -19.08 7.04 17.31
N SER A 17 -19.39 7.04 18.61
CA SER A 17 -19.20 8.20 19.48
C SER A 17 -17.73 8.40 19.88
N ILE A 18 -16.95 7.33 19.95
CA ILE A 18 -15.51 7.37 20.26
C ILE A 18 -14.74 7.82 19.01
N LEU A 19 -15.06 7.28 17.84
CA LEU A 19 -14.46 7.72 16.56
C LEU A 19 -14.72 9.21 16.27
N LYS A 20 -15.95 9.71 16.53
CA LYS A 20 -16.25 11.16 16.44
C LYS A 20 -15.42 12.01 17.40
N ARG A 21 -15.02 11.50 18.57
CA ARG A 21 -14.15 12.22 19.51
C ARG A 21 -12.69 12.21 19.06
N VAL A 22 -12.22 11.15 18.43
CA VAL A 22 -10.88 11.08 17.84
C VAL A 22 -10.76 12.08 16.68
N ILE A 23 -11.76 12.12 15.80
CA ILE A 23 -11.84 13.10 14.69
C ILE A 23 -11.92 14.54 15.23
N LYS A 24 -12.63 14.79 16.33
CA LYS A 24 -12.72 16.13 16.95
C LYS A 24 -11.44 16.57 17.67
N ARG A 25 -10.54 15.63 18.00
CA ARG A 25 -9.22 15.91 18.62
C ARG A 25 -8.12 16.13 17.58
N GLY A 26 -8.26 15.58 16.38
CA GLY A 26 -7.56 16.12 15.21
C GLY A 26 -8.17 17.48 14.89
N GLY A 27 -7.41 18.56 15.02
CA GLY A 27 -7.88 19.88 14.59
C GLY A 27 -8.25 19.89 13.10
N PRO A 28 -8.89 20.96 12.58
CA PRO A 28 -9.01 21.15 11.13
C PRO A 28 -7.62 20.93 10.50
N GLY A 29 -7.56 20.02 9.52
CA GLY A 29 -6.31 19.48 8.97
C GLY A 29 -5.28 20.59 8.72
N SER A 30 -4.04 20.33 9.13
CA SER A 30 -2.92 21.25 8.86
C SER A 30 -2.86 21.49 7.36
N GLY A 31 -3.22 22.70 6.94
CA GLY A 31 -3.21 23.08 5.55
C GLY A 31 -1.87 22.75 4.92
N HIS A 32 -1.93 22.17 3.73
CA HIS A 32 -0.94 22.30 2.66
C HIS A 32 0.51 22.16 3.16
N PHE A 33 0.97 20.92 3.26
CA PHE A 33 2.41 20.67 3.16
C PHE A 33 2.87 21.28 1.84
N GLY A 34 3.81 22.23 1.90
CA GLY A 34 4.10 23.21 0.85
C GLY A 34 4.75 22.64 -0.42
N HIS A 35 4.11 21.69 -1.05
CA HIS A 35 4.26 21.39 -2.45
C HIS A 35 3.39 22.41 -3.21
N ALA A 36 3.92 22.99 -4.29
CA ALA A 36 3.04 23.60 -5.28
C ALA A 36 2.16 22.45 -5.78
N GLY A 37 0.91 22.38 -5.31
CA GLY A 37 0.00 21.32 -5.71
C GLY A 37 0.02 21.24 -7.23
N ARG A 38 0.34 20.07 -7.79
CA ARG A 38 -0.10 19.80 -9.15
C ARG A 38 -1.63 19.70 -9.08
N ASP A 39 -2.29 20.05 -10.17
CA ASP A 39 -3.74 20.04 -10.20
C ASP A 39 -4.26 18.64 -9.83
N ALA A 40 -5.27 18.55 -8.97
CA ALA A 40 -5.85 17.28 -8.51
C ALA A 40 -6.44 16.39 -9.63
N ALA A 41 -6.40 16.86 -10.89
CA ALA A 41 -6.71 16.08 -12.07
C ALA A 41 -5.51 15.25 -12.58
N ASP A 42 -4.29 15.59 -12.15
CA ASP A 42 -3.00 15.11 -12.67
C ASP A 42 -2.06 14.56 -11.58
N GLU A 43 -2.53 14.41 -10.32
CA GLU A 43 -1.76 13.82 -9.20
C GLU A 43 -2.20 12.38 -8.91
N VAL A 44 -1.25 11.45 -9.05
CA VAL A 44 -1.46 10.00 -9.02
C VAL A 44 -0.28 9.35 -8.30
N GLY A 45 -0.58 8.41 -7.40
CA GLY A 45 0.40 7.73 -6.56
C GLY A 45 0.62 6.27 -6.99
N GLY A 46 1.81 5.75 -6.71
CA GLY A 46 2.07 4.32 -6.77
C GLY A 46 1.61 3.66 -5.47
N SER A 47 0.85 2.58 -5.58
CA SER A 47 0.35 1.86 -4.41
C SER A 47 1.43 1.01 -3.74
N LEU A 48 1.24 0.71 -2.45
CA LEU A 48 2.19 -0.09 -1.68
C LEU A 48 1.91 -1.60 -1.83
N PRO A 49 2.90 -2.49 -1.86
CA PRO A 49 2.75 -3.92 -1.77
C PRO A 49 2.32 -4.34 -0.40
N ALA A 50 2.00 -5.60 -0.28
CA ALA A 50 1.58 -6.21 0.95
C ALA A 50 2.17 -7.62 1.09
N GLY A 51 3.29 -7.68 1.82
CA GLY A 51 4.02 -8.91 2.13
C GLY A 51 4.10 -9.19 3.63
N LYS A 52 4.19 -10.45 4.05
CA LYS A 52 4.46 -10.77 5.46
C LYS A 52 5.86 -10.31 5.84
N GLY A 53 5.98 -9.13 6.44
CA GLY A 53 7.23 -8.59 6.97
C GLY A 53 7.89 -9.58 7.93
N GLY A 54 8.91 -10.27 7.41
CA GLY A 54 9.65 -11.33 8.07
C GLY A 54 10.64 -12.03 7.14
N GLY A 55 11.22 -11.30 6.18
CA GLY A 55 12.18 -11.83 5.21
C GLY A 55 13.38 -12.49 5.90
N LYS A 56 13.36 -13.82 5.94
CA LYS A 56 14.57 -14.65 6.13
C LYS A 56 15.19 -15.06 4.80
N GLY A 57 14.54 -14.79 3.67
CA GLY A 57 15.10 -15.00 2.34
C GLY A 57 15.85 -13.76 1.86
N LYS A 58 17.11 -13.93 1.44
CA LYS A 58 17.72 -12.97 0.51
C LYS A 58 16.96 -13.13 -0.81
N GLY A 59 16.24 -12.11 -1.26
CA GLY A 59 15.63 -12.08 -2.60
C GLY A 59 14.11 -12.00 -2.70
N GLU A 60 13.36 -11.92 -1.59
CA GLU A 60 11.92 -11.64 -1.65
C GLU A 60 11.68 -10.16 -1.98
N LYS A 61 10.96 -9.92 -3.09
CA LYS A 61 10.49 -8.60 -3.52
C LYS A 61 9.01 -8.49 -3.23
N HIS A 62 8.59 -7.31 -2.79
CA HIS A 62 7.17 -6.95 -2.78
C HIS A 62 6.93 -5.77 -3.69
N VAL A 63 5.86 -5.83 -4.49
CA VAL A 63 5.52 -4.79 -5.46
C VAL A 63 4.07 -4.35 -5.28
N GLY A 64 3.85 -3.04 -5.26
CA GLY A 64 2.51 -2.46 -5.33
C GLY A 64 2.31 -1.86 -6.71
N LEU A 65 1.34 -2.39 -7.44
CA LEU A 65 1.00 -1.95 -8.80
C LEU A 65 -0.47 -1.60 -8.82
N THR A 66 -0.79 -0.30 -8.93
CA THR A 66 -2.17 0.12 -9.14
C THR A 66 -2.66 -0.47 -10.47
N SER A 67 -3.86 -1.04 -10.47
CA SER A 67 -4.38 -1.80 -11.63
C SER A 67 -5.46 -1.06 -12.41
N ALA A 68 -6.07 -0.03 -11.85
CA ALA A 68 -7.14 0.72 -12.50
C ALA A 68 -7.09 2.21 -12.15
N ARG A 69 -7.33 3.06 -13.16
CA ARG A 69 -7.51 4.51 -12.98
C ARG A 69 -9.00 4.86 -12.93
N PRO A 70 -9.40 5.99 -12.29
CA PRO A 70 -10.76 6.50 -12.34
C PRO A 70 -11.28 6.58 -13.78
N GLY A 71 -12.38 5.87 -14.07
CA GLY A 71 -12.98 5.80 -15.41
C GLY A 71 -12.55 4.62 -16.29
N ARG A 72 -11.75 3.67 -15.77
CA ARG A 72 -11.44 2.41 -16.47
C ARG A 72 -11.95 1.17 -15.74
N GLU A 73 -12.64 0.37 -16.56
CA GLU A 73 -12.94 -1.06 -16.51
C GLU A 73 -13.70 -1.60 -15.29
N GLU A 74 -14.55 -2.60 -15.56
CA GLU A 74 -15.35 -3.27 -14.54
C GLU A 74 -14.42 -4.12 -13.65
N GLU A 75 -14.79 -4.31 -12.38
CA GLU A 75 -14.00 -5.10 -11.41
C GLU A 75 -13.59 -6.48 -11.95
N GLU A 76 -14.44 -7.08 -12.79
CA GLU A 76 -14.19 -8.35 -13.47
C GLU A 76 -12.93 -8.29 -14.35
N THR A 77 -12.76 -7.24 -15.15
CA THR A 77 -11.58 -7.08 -16.03
C THR A 77 -10.30 -6.89 -15.23
N VAL A 78 -10.35 -6.14 -14.12
CA VAL A 78 -9.19 -5.97 -13.22
C VAL A 78 -8.73 -7.31 -12.64
N LEU A 79 -9.67 -8.19 -12.30
CA LEU A 79 -9.37 -9.53 -11.80
C LEU A 79 -8.82 -10.45 -12.90
N GLU A 80 -9.38 -10.40 -14.12
CA GLU A 80 -8.87 -11.17 -15.26
C GLU A 80 -7.44 -10.79 -15.61
N ASP A 81 -7.15 -9.49 -15.74
CA ASP A 81 -5.80 -8.96 -15.99
C ASP A 81 -4.83 -9.34 -14.86
N MET A 82 -5.29 -9.35 -13.59
CA MET A 82 -4.48 -9.76 -12.45
C MET A 82 -4.09 -11.24 -12.52
N LEU A 83 -5.04 -12.11 -12.88
CA LEU A 83 -4.81 -13.54 -13.02
C LEU A 83 -3.90 -13.86 -14.21
N GLU A 84 -4.06 -13.15 -15.32
CA GLU A 84 -3.15 -13.25 -16.48
C GLU A 84 -1.72 -12.83 -16.07
N PHE A 85 -1.59 -11.68 -15.40
CA PHE A 85 -0.30 -11.20 -14.89
C PHE A 85 0.36 -12.19 -13.94
N GLU A 86 -0.40 -12.76 -12.99
CA GLU A 86 0.11 -13.76 -12.06
C GLU A 86 0.60 -15.02 -12.79
N ALA A 87 -0.13 -15.47 -13.82
CA ALA A 87 0.25 -16.62 -14.64
C ALA A 87 1.58 -16.36 -15.37
N LEU A 88 1.70 -15.20 -16.03
CA LEU A 88 2.94 -14.80 -16.72
C LEU A 88 4.12 -14.70 -15.75
N LEU A 89 3.92 -14.12 -14.57
CA LEU A 89 4.97 -13.97 -13.56
C LEU A 89 5.48 -15.34 -13.04
N LYS A 90 4.60 -16.35 -12.96
CA LYS A 90 4.96 -17.72 -12.56
C LYS A 90 5.76 -18.48 -13.63
N GLU A 91 5.68 -18.08 -14.89
CA GLU A 91 6.40 -18.73 -16.00
C GLU A 91 7.84 -18.23 -16.14
N ILE A 92 8.19 -17.11 -15.50
CA ILE A 92 9.53 -16.52 -15.60
C ILE A 92 10.57 -17.41 -14.89
N ALA A 93 11.61 -17.78 -15.64
CA ALA A 93 12.72 -18.56 -15.10
C ALA A 93 13.41 -17.82 -13.95
N GLY A 94 13.63 -18.53 -12.83
CA GLY A 94 14.27 -17.96 -11.64
C GLY A 94 13.34 -17.18 -10.71
N VAL A 95 12.05 -17.04 -11.06
CA VAL A 95 11.03 -16.47 -10.18
C VAL A 95 10.29 -17.59 -9.45
N SER A 96 10.00 -17.40 -8.15
CA SER A 96 9.24 -18.36 -7.35
C SER A 96 8.45 -17.68 -6.23
N GLN A 97 7.66 -18.45 -5.47
CA GLN A 97 6.81 -17.94 -4.38
C GLN A 97 5.88 -16.79 -4.80
N VAL A 98 5.43 -16.81 -6.07
CA VAL A 98 4.57 -15.78 -6.63
C VAL A 98 3.23 -15.76 -5.91
N SER A 99 2.84 -14.58 -5.46
CA SER A 99 1.50 -14.26 -4.99
C SER A 99 1.11 -12.89 -5.55
N VAL A 100 -0.08 -12.81 -6.13
CA VAL A 100 -0.70 -11.57 -6.58
C VAL A 100 -2.09 -11.51 -5.98
N GLU A 101 -2.35 -10.48 -5.20
CA GLU A 101 -3.62 -10.29 -4.50
C GLU A 101 -4.23 -8.93 -4.81
N LEU A 102 -5.56 -8.86 -4.79
CA LEU A 102 -6.26 -7.59 -4.87
C LEU A 102 -6.19 -6.87 -3.52
N GLY A 103 -5.69 -5.65 -3.56
CA GLY A 103 -5.71 -4.67 -2.50
C GLY A 103 -6.34 -3.35 -2.96
N GLU A 104 -6.29 -2.37 -2.08
CA GLU A 104 -6.75 -1.01 -2.36
C GLU A 104 -5.69 -0.05 -1.84
N GLY A 105 -4.92 0.50 -2.78
CA GLY A 105 -3.95 1.54 -2.53
C GLY A 105 -4.63 2.89 -2.40
N GLY A 106 -3.99 3.83 -1.73
CA GLY A 106 -4.49 5.19 -1.63
C GLY A 106 -3.38 6.21 -1.52
N TRP A 107 -3.67 7.39 -2.06
CA TRP A 107 -2.81 8.57 -2.03
C TRP A 107 -3.62 9.81 -1.70
N GLU A 108 -3.17 10.59 -0.71
CA GLU A 108 -3.73 11.91 -0.35
C GLU A 108 -5.27 11.98 -0.19
N GLY A 109 -5.91 10.85 0.12
CA GLY A 109 -7.36 10.75 0.35
C GLY A 109 -8.15 10.12 -0.79
N GLY A 110 -7.50 9.77 -1.90
CA GLY A 110 -8.04 8.87 -2.93
C GLY A 110 -7.71 7.40 -2.63
N SER A 111 -8.47 6.49 -3.25
CA SER A 111 -8.22 5.04 -3.17
C SER A 111 -8.52 4.37 -4.52
N GLU A 112 -7.75 3.35 -4.87
CA GLU A 112 -7.84 2.65 -6.14
C GLU A 112 -7.47 1.16 -6.03
N PRO A 113 -8.05 0.30 -6.89
CA PRO A 113 -7.64 -1.10 -6.99
C PRO A 113 -6.14 -1.23 -7.21
N THR A 114 -5.51 -2.09 -6.43
CA THR A 114 -4.07 -2.30 -6.45
C THR A 114 -3.75 -3.78 -6.41
N TRP A 115 -2.83 -4.21 -7.26
CA TRP A 115 -2.22 -5.52 -7.15
C TRP A 115 -1.09 -5.48 -6.14
N VAL A 116 -1.24 -6.33 -5.14
CA VAL A 116 -0.28 -6.62 -4.10
C VAL A 116 0.50 -7.85 -4.55
N ILE A 117 1.76 -7.65 -4.89
CA ILE A 117 2.59 -8.67 -5.51
C ILE A 117 3.72 -9.04 -4.56
N SER A 118 4.02 -10.33 -4.44
CA SER A 118 5.25 -10.82 -3.80
C SER A 118 5.84 -11.98 -4.60
N PHE A 119 7.16 -12.03 -4.71
CA PHE A 119 7.89 -13.11 -5.37
C PHE A 119 9.34 -13.14 -4.89
N ASP A 120 9.98 -14.31 -5.03
CA ASP A 120 11.42 -14.49 -4.87
C ASP A 120 12.10 -14.51 -6.23
N GLY A 121 13.27 -13.86 -6.35
CA GLY A 121 14.07 -13.82 -7.57
C GLY A 121 13.85 -12.57 -8.40
N ASP A 122 14.64 -12.41 -9.46
CA ASP A 122 14.74 -11.13 -10.17
C ASP A 122 14.36 -11.33 -11.65
N GLY A 123 15.00 -12.29 -12.33
CA GLY A 123 14.64 -12.77 -13.68
C GLY A 123 14.17 -11.65 -14.64
N ASP A 124 13.19 -11.97 -15.48
CA ASP A 124 12.46 -10.96 -16.28
C ASP A 124 11.28 -10.34 -15.52
N ALA A 125 11.17 -10.56 -14.19
CA ALA A 125 10.00 -10.14 -13.41
C ALA A 125 9.84 -8.63 -13.42
N LEU A 126 10.94 -7.88 -13.25
CA LEU A 126 10.91 -6.42 -13.28
C LEU A 126 10.53 -5.90 -14.68
N SER A 127 10.98 -6.55 -15.75
CA SER A 127 10.57 -6.22 -17.12
C SER A 127 9.06 -6.42 -17.32
N LEU A 128 8.51 -7.55 -16.85
CA LEU A 128 7.08 -7.81 -16.92
C LEU A 128 6.28 -6.77 -16.12
N ILE A 129 6.72 -6.44 -14.89
CA ILE A 129 6.08 -5.42 -14.06
C ILE A 129 6.10 -4.06 -14.76
N ALA A 130 7.22 -3.64 -15.34
CA ALA A 130 7.33 -2.38 -16.07
C ALA A 130 6.42 -2.33 -17.30
N LYS A 131 6.36 -3.42 -18.09
CA LYS A 131 5.45 -3.54 -19.26
C LYS A 131 3.98 -3.43 -18.83
N THR A 132 3.61 -4.13 -17.77
CA THR A 132 2.26 -4.10 -17.18
C THR A 132 1.91 -2.70 -16.68
N ALA A 133 2.81 -2.07 -15.92
CA ALA A 133 2.63 -0.70 -15.43
C ALA A 133 2.46 0.30 -16.58
N LYS A 134 3.24 0.16 -17.65
CA LYS A 134 3.11 0.99 -18.86
C LYS A 134 1.79 0.73 -19.61
N LYS A 135 1.34 -0.53 -19.74
CA LYS A 135 0.03 -0.92 -20.32
C LYS A 135 -1.12 -0.21 -19.58
N PHE A 136 -1.07 -0.20 -18.25
CA PHE A 136 -2.09 0.44 -17.42
C PHE A 136 -1.88 1.93 -17.19
N ASN A 137 -0.83 2.51 -17.80
CA ASN A 137 -0.42 3.89 -17.59
C ASN A 137 -0.27 4.16 -16.09
N GLN A 138 0.71 3.59 -15.41
CA GLN A 138 0.90 3.85 -13.97
C GLN A 138 1.93 4.94 -13.75
N ASP A 139 1.68 5.85 -12.82
CA ASP A 139 2.59 6.98 -12.54
C ASP A 139 3.73 6.61 -11.57
N GLY A 140 3.66 5.40 -11.00
CA GLY A 140 4.76 4.79 -10.28
C GLY A 140 4.43 3.37 -9.83
N VAL A 141 5.44 2.51 -9.83
CA VAL A 141 5.40 1.20 -9.17
C VAL A 141 6.41 1.22 -8.06
N LEU A 142 5.99 0.82 -6.86
CA LEU A 142 6.85 0.76 -5.68
C LEU A 142 7.32 -0.68 -5.46
N ILE A 143 8.63 -0.88 -5.44
CA ILE A 143 9.29 -2.17 -5.18
C ILE A 143 10.00 -2.10 -3.82
N TYR A 144 9.86 -3.15 -3.03
CA TYR A 144 10.30 -3.22 -1.64
C TYR A 144 11.16 -4.44 -1.46
N GLU A 145 12.32 -4.21 -0.89
CA GLU A 145 13.26 -5.25 -0.53
C GLU A 145 13.71 -5.01 0.90
N ALA A 146 13.77 -6.08 1.70
CA ALA A 146 14.21 -5.97 3.08
C ALA A 146 15.61 -5.34 3.15
N CYS A 147 15.73 -4.29 3.96
CA CYS A 147 16.94 -3.48 4.06
C CYS A 147 17.42 -3.40 5.51
N LYS A 148 18.73 -3.17 5.70
CA LYS A 148 19.32 -2.91 7.01
C LYS A 148 20.30 -1.75 6.93
N GLY A 149 20.09 -0.74 7.77
CA GLY A 149 21.04 0.36 7.95
C GLY A 149 20.56 1.68 7.36
N ALA A 150 21.52 2.54 7.01
CA ALA A 150 21.23 3.86 6.48
C ALA A 150 20.61 3.77 5.07
N GLY A 151 19.66 4.65 4.77
CA GLY A 151 19.00 4.71 3.46
C GLY A 151 17.76 3.83 3.32
N CYS A 152 17.47 2.96 4.30
CA CYS A 152 16.21 2.22 4.33
C CYS A 152 15.04 3.13 4.75
N SER A 153 13.86 2.82 4.21
CA SER A 153 12.61 3.47 4.55
C SER A 153 11.81 2.62 5.54
N PRO A 154 11.25 3.20 6.61
CA PRO A 154 10.38 2.46 7.50
C PRO A 154 9.06 2.11 6.79
N VAL A 155 8.65 0.87 6.96
CA VAL A 155 7.36 0.33 6.55
C VAL A 155 6.62 -0.10 7.80
N VAL A 156 5.38 0.37 7.94
CA VAL A 156 4.50 0.02 9.05
C VAL A 156 3.30 -0.74 8.52
N THR A 157 3.03 -1.90 9.10
CA THR A 157 1.84 -2.71 8.82
C THR A 157 0.98 -2.85 10.07
N TRP A 158 -0.29 -2.53 9.94
CA TRP A 158 -1.32 -2.86 10.93
C TRP A 158 -2.17 -4.03 10.43
N THR A 159 -2.22 -5.11 11.19
CA THR A 159 -3.14 -6.24 10.94
C THR A 159 -4.27 -6.18 11.96
N PHE A 160 -5.51 -6.21 11.48
CA PHE A 160 -6.71 -6.03 12.30
C PHE A 160 -7.30 -7.37 12.74
N GLY A 161 -7.69 -7.44 14.01
CA GLY A 161 -8.21 -8.66 14.65
C GLY A 161 -9.64 -9.02 14.23
N GLY A 162 -10.34 -8.13 13.50
CA GLY A 162 -11.70 -8.34 13.02
C GLY A 162 -11.91 -7.70 11.66
N SER A 163 -13.13 -7.82 11.13
CA SER A 163 -13.53 -7.12 9.90
C SER A 163 -13.53 -5.61 10.13
N ILE A 164 -12.98 -4.86 9.18
CA ILE A 164 -13.12 -3.41 9.11
C ILE A 164 -14.12 -3.08 8.02
N SER A 165 -15.14 -2.30 8.35
CA SER A 165 -16.14 -1.79 7.40
C SER A 165 -15.57 -0.63 6.57
N ASP A 166 -16.14 -0.36 5.39
CA ASP A 166 -15.66 0.73 4.51
C ASP A 166 -15.62 2.08 5.21
N LYS A 167 -16.64 2.39 6.02
CA LYS A 167 -16.67 3.61 6.82
C LYS A 167 -15.52 3.70 7.83
N GLU A 168 -15.11 2.58 8.42
CA GLU A 168 -13.96 2.55 9.32
C GLU A 168 -12.66 2.74 8.53
N ARG A 169 -12.55 2.14 7.33
CA ARG A 169 -11.42 2.37 6.42
C ARG A 169 -11.30 3.85 6.08
N ASP A 170 -12.38 4.52 5.71
CA ASP A 170 -12.40 5.96 5.42
C ASP A 170 -11.86 6.77 6.60
N ILE A 171 -12.27 6.43 7.82
CA ILE A 171 -11.80 7.15 9.03
C ILE A 171 -10.31 6.92 9.24
N VAL A 172 -9.82 5.68 9.04
CA VAL A 172 -8.40 5.36 9.15
C VAL A 172 -7.60 6.12 8.09
N GLN A 173 -8.03 6.10 6.83
CA GLN A 173 -7.37 6.81 5.72
C GLN A 173 -7.31 8.33 5.98
N ASN A 174 -8.44 8.94 6.39
CA ASN A 174 -8.46 10.34 6.77
C ASN A 174 -7.51 10.66 7.93
N LEU A 175 -7.40 9.75 8.90
CA LEU A 175 -6.44 9.91 9.99
C LEU A 175 -4.99 9.81 9.47
N MET A 176 -4.68 8.92 8.52
CA MET A 176 -3.35 8.83 7.91
C MET A 176 -2.96 10.14 7.22
N VAL A 177 -3.83 10.66 6.36
CA VAL A 177 -3.64 11.95 5.68
C VAL A 177 -3.44 13.07 6.70
N ALA A 178 -4.31 13.16 7.72
CA ALA A 178 -4.23 14.19 8.76
C ALA A 178 -2.93 14.12 9.59
N ARG A 179 -2.23 12.99 9.58
CA ARG A 179 -0.94 12.79 10.25
C ARG A 179 0.26 12.86 9.30
N GLY A 180 0.04 13.20 8.03
CA GLY A 180 1.09 13.35 7.02
C GLY A 180 1.60 12.02 6.46
N ILE A 181 0.81 10.94 6.53
CA ILE A 181 1.08 9.71 5.78
C ILE A 181 0.32 9.81 4.46
N GLY A 182 1.07 10.04 3.38
CA GLY A 182 0.51 10.29 2.04
C GLY A 182 0.09 9.04 1.27
N GLY A 183 0.71 7.89 1.53
CA GLY A 183 0.46 6.66 0.78
C GLY A 183 0.24 5.43 1.67
N TRP A 184 -0.68 4.56 1.26
CA TRP A 184 -1.01 3.32 1.96
C TRP A 184 -1.61 2.25 1.06
N THR A 185 -1.68 1.01 1.54
CA THR A 185 -2.43 -0.07 0.89
C THR A 185 -3.17 -0.92 1.89
N TRP A 186 -4.45 -1.14 1.63
CA TRP A 186 -5.28 -2.15 2.26
C TRP A 186 -5.17 -3.47 1.51
N TYR A 187 -5.10 -4.58 2.23
CA TYR A 187 -4.96 -5.91 1.66
C TYR A 187 -5.41 -6.99 2.64
N ASN A 188 -5.36 -8.26 2.19
CA ASN A 188 -5.61 -9.40 3.06
C ASN A 188 -4.29 -10.02 3.52
N ASP A 189 -4.04 -10.09 4.83
CA ASP A 189 -2.97 -10.92 5.40
C ASP A 189 -3.60 -12.24 5.88
N GLY A 190 -3.70 -13.20 4.96
CA GLY A 190 -4.50 -14.41 5.16
C GLY A 190 -5.98 -14.08 5.35
N ASN A 191 -6.54 -14.41 6.51
CA ASN A 191 -7.95 -14.14 6.82
C ASN A 191 -8.18 -12.78 7.50
N GLN A 192 -7.14 -11.96 7.64
CA GLN A 192 -7.21 -10.68 8.34
C GLN A 192 -7.05 -9.52 7.36
N LYS A 193 -7.70 -8.39 7.64
CA LYS A 193 -7.42 -7.15 6.91
C LYS A 193 -6.12 -6.55 7.44
N ALA A 194 -5.30 -6.06 6.53
CA ALA A 194 -4.07 -5.37 6.85
C ALA A 194 -4.01 -4.03 6.11
N LEU A 195 -3.33 -3.08 6.73
CA LEU A 195 -3.04 -1.76 6.21
C LEU A 195 -1.53 -1.56 6.28
N ARG A 196 -0.92 -1.24 5.15
CA ARG A 196 0.48 -0.85 5.08
C ARG A 196 0.62 0.62 4.80
N ALA A 197 1.61 1.24 5.44
CA ALA A 197 2.14 2.54 5.08
C ALA A 197 3.66 2.45 4.92
N VAL A 198 4.22 3.30 4.07
CA VAL A 198 5.67 3.45 3.90
C VAL A 198 6.03 4.93 3.87
N SER A 199 7.20 5.27 4.37
CA SER A 199 7.83 6.56 4.08
C SER A 199 8.55 6.45 2.74
N VAL A 200 8.20 7.24 1.74
CA VAL A 200 8.93 7.27 0.45
C VAL A 200 9.80 8.55 0.38
N PRO A 201 11.11 8.51 0.69
CA PRO A 201 11.96 9.70 0.69
C PRO A 201 11.99 10.42 -0.66
N GLN A 202 11.91 9.67 -1.75
CA GLN A 202 11.88 10.19 -3.12
C GLN A 202 10.66 11.09 -3.40
N TRP A 203 9.60 10.95 -2.60
CA TRP A 203 8.39 11.79 -2.63
C TRP A 203 8.31 12.72 -1.41
N GLY A 204 9.45 13.01 -0.77
CA GLY A 204 9.53 13.91 0.38
C GLY A 204 9.17 13.27 1.73
N GLY A 205 9.00 11.95 1.78
CA GLY A 205 8.73 11.23 3.02
C GLY A 205 9.87 11.33 4.03
N ASP A 206 9.57 11.72 5.26
CA ASP A 206 10.52 11.73 6.37
C ASP A 206 10.27 10.53 7.29
N ALA A 207 11.28 9.67 7.44
CA ALA A 207 11.18 8.43 8.21
C ALA A 207 10.78 8.66 9.68
N LYS A 208 11.29 9.71 10.32
CA LYS A 208 10.98 9.99 11.74
C LYS A 208 9.55 10.50 11.90
N LYS A 209 9.11 11.40 11.03
CA LYS A 209 7.72 11.88 11.00
C LYS A 209 6.76 10.74 10.69
N HIS A 210 7.11 9.85 9.76
CA HIS A 210 6.31 8.68 9.43
C HIS A 210 6.11 7.75 10.62
N LEU A 211 7.18 7.37 11.32
CA LEU A 211 7.09 6.51 12.51
C LEU A 211 6.31 7.20 13.65
N SER A 212 6.54 8.50 13.87
CA SER A 212 5.78 9.26 14.87
C SER A 212 4.28 9.34 14.54
N ALA A 213 3.93 9.52 13.26
CA ALA A 213 2.55 9.48 12.79
C ALA A 213 1.94 8.08 13.01
N ALA A 214 2.68 7.02 12.69
CA ALA A 214 2.26 5.64 12.90
C ALA A 214 2.00 5.31 14.38
N ASP A 215 2.82 5.83 15.30
CA ASP A 215 2.59 5.69 16.76
C ASP A 215 1.26 6.31 17.17
N LEU A 216 0.99 7.54 16.71
CA LEU A 216 -0.24 8.27 17.03
C LEU A 216 -1.49 7.61 16.41
N ILE A 217 -1.36 7.01 15.23
CA ILE A 217 -2.42 6.21 14.59
C ILE A 217 -2.69 4.95 15.43
N THR A 218 -1.64 4.26 15.85
CA THR A 218 -1.76 3.06 16.69
C THR A 218 -2.44 3.38 18.03
N GLU A 219 -2.06 4.48 18.68
CA GLU A 219 -2.72 4.97 19.90
C GLU A 219 -4.21 5.29 19.65
N SER A 220 -4.53 5.86 18.48
CA SER A 220 -5.91 6.16 18.10
C SER A 220 -6.74 4.90 17.91
N PHE A 221 -6.20 3.85 17.29
CA PHE A 221 -6.87 2.54 17.17
C PHE A 221 -7.13 1.93 18.56
N ASN A 222 -6.12 1.92 19.42
CA ASN A 222 -6.23 1.39 20.78
C ASN A 222 -7.28 2.15 21.60
N THR A 223 -7.30 3.48 21.51
CA THR A 223 -8.29 4.34 22.17
C THR A 223 -9.71 4.09 21.65
N ALA A 224 -9.84 3.77 20.35
CA ALA A 224 -11.11 3.43 19.73
C ALA A 224 -11.59 2.00 20.02
N GLY A 225 -10.75 1.17 20.66
CA GLY A 225 -11.06 -0.25 20.90
C GLY A 225 -10.90 -1.13 19.65
N VAL A 226 -10.23 -0.64 18.61
CA VAL A 226 -9.98 -1.39 17.38
C VAL A 226 -8.85 -2.39 17.63
N SER A 227 -9.18 -3.68 17.66
CA SER A 227 -8.20 -4.75 17.80
C SER A 227 -7.22 -4.74 16.62
N ASN A 228 -5.96 -4.49 16.89
CA ASN A 228 -4.91 -4.41 15.88
C ASN A 228 -3.58 -4.94 16.43
N SER A 229 -2.70 -5.35 15.52
CA SER A 229 -1.29 -5.61 15.79
C SER A 229 -0.46 -4.83 14.79
N ARG A 230 0.66 -4.28 15.25
CA ARG A 230 1.58 -3.50 14.42
C ARG A 230 2.90 -4.25 14.21
N LYS A 231 3.40 -4.21 12.97
CA LYS A 231 4.72 -4.68 12.60
C LYS A 231 5.45 -3.59 11.84
N ASP A 232 6.68 -3.35 12.25
CA ASP A 232 7.57 -2.37 11.63
C ASP A 232 8.76 -3.11 11.04
N PHE A 233 9.16 -2.73 9.83
CA PHE A 233 10.38 -3.21 9.21
C PHE A 233 10.97 -2.14 8.29
N ASP A 234 12.25 -2.28 7.97
CA ASP A 234 12.95 -1.38 7.07
C ASP A 234 13.06 -2.01 5.68
N ALA A 235 12.81 -1.22 4.65
CA ALA A 235 12.90 -1.64 3.25
C ALA A 235 13.62 -0.60 2.38
N THR A 236 14.35 -1.08 1.39
CA THR A 236 14.69 -0.24 0.22
C THR A 236 13.40 -0.05 -0.56
N VAL A 237 13.13 1.18 -0.97
CA VAL A 237 11.98 1.51 -1.82
C VAL A 237 12.50 2.02 -3.15
N THR A 238 12.24 1.26 -4.21
CA THR A 238 12.54 1.65 -5.58
C THR A 238 11.24 2.07 -6.26
N ILE A 239 11.31 3.15 -7.03
CA ILE A 239 10.20 3.66 -7.84
C ILE A 239 10.58 3.46 -9.31
N MET A 240 9.80 2.66 -10.04
CA MET A 240 10.14 2.31 -11.43
C MET A 240 9.99 3.49 -12.39
N GLU A 241 8.97 4.33 -12.20
CA GLU A 241 8.77 5.55 -12.96
C GLU A 241 8.96 6.74 -12.01
N LYS A 242 10.07 7.45 -12.16
CA LYS A 242 10.35 8.67 -11.40
C LYS A 242 10.99 9.68 -12.33
N GLU A 243 10.27 10.78 -12.54
CA GLU A 243 10.70 11.88 -13.41
C GLU A 243 12.16 12.28 -13.12
N GLY A 244 13.01 12.15 -14.14
CA GLY A 244 14.43 12.51 -14.07
C GLY A 244 15.36 11.51 -13.40
N GLU A 245 14.86 10.37 -12.89
CA GLU A 245 15.68 9.33 -12.24
C GLU A 245 15.57 7.97 -12.92
N ASN A 246 14.35 7.42 -13.05
CA ASN A 246 14.10 6.09 -13.64
C ASN A 246 12.89 6.16 -14.57
N SER A 247 12.85 5.29 -15.58
CA SER A 247 11.67 5.10 -16.43
C SER A 247 11.35 3.62 -16.58
N TYR A 248 10.10 3.28 -16.92
CA TYR A 248 9.75 1.89 -17.25
C TYR A 248 10.64 1.30 -18.36
N ASP A 249 11.06 2.12 -19.32
CA ASP A 249 11.86 1.65 -20.47
C ASP A 249 13.23 1.11 -20.05
N SER A 250 13.85 1.65 -18.99
CA SER A 250 15.12 1.12 -18.49
C SER A 250 15.01 -0.31 -17.94
N TYR A 251 13.81 -0.74 -17.54
CA TYR A 251 13.56 -2.11 -17.08
C TYR A 251 13.14 -3.05 -18.22
N ILE A 252 12.81 -2.51 -19.39
CA ILE A 252 12.30 -3.29 -20.53
C ILE A 252 13.45 -3.71 -21.46
N GLU A 253 14.49 -2.89 -21.61
CA GLU A 253 15.53 -3.05 -22.63
C GLU A 253 16.70 -3.98 -22.22
N GLU A 254 16.84 -4.34 -20.94
CA GLU A 254 18.01 -5.11 -20.44
C GLU A 254 18.00 -6.62 -20.75
N SER A 255 16.94 -7.19 -21.34
CA SER A 255 16.90 -8.64 -21.67
C SER A 255 17.45 -8.98 -23.06
N GLY A 256 18.20 -8.06 -23.69
CA GLY A 256 18.91 -8.33 -24.94
C GLY A 256 20.07 -9.30 -24.68
N GLU A 257 19.82 -10.58 -24.90
CA GLU A 257 20.87 -11.57 -25.15
C GLU A 257 21.84 -10.99 -26.19
N GLU A 258 23.06 -10.64 -25.75
CA GLU A 258 24.22 -10.61 -26.64
C GLU A 258 24.46 -12.06 -27.08
N ASP A 259 23.73 -12.49 -28.11
CA ASP A 259 24.06 -13.67 -28.90
C ASP A 259 25.36 -13.38 -29.68
N GLU A 260 26.51 -13.62 -29.06
CA GLU A 260 27.82 -13.81 -29.73
C GLU A 260 28.22 -15.29 -29.81
#